data_AF-A0A7X2NWF4-F1
#
_entry.id   AF-A0A7X2NWF4-F1
#
_cell.length_a   1.000
_cell.length_b   1.000
_cell.length_c   1.000
_cell.angle_alpha   90.00
_cell.angle_beta   90.00
_cell.angle_gamma   90.00
#
_symmetry.space_group_name_H-M   'P 1'
#
loop_
_entity.id
_entity.type
_entity.pdbx_description
1 polymer ?
#
loop_
_entity_poly.entity_id
_entity_poly.type
_entity_poly.pdbx_seq_one_letter_code
_entity_poly.pdbx_strand_id
1 'polypeptide(L)'
;MPDQLSRMLGERPWLLADGATGTNLYNMGLAPGQPPDLWCESHPERVRELHRQMIAAGADLILTNSFGANASRLRLARAEGRVADLNRAAARLAREAAAESGRAVVVAGSVGPIGEIMTPVGRLTEAEATAMFVEQAQALKDGGADLLWIETISALEELRAAARAAQAVQMPWCGMMSFEPGGRSMMGVTPPQLAAFVDRLPNPPLAYGANCGTGPAELLLALTGFAASGNERPLIAKPNAGVPRYQDGGLIYDATPAVMAEFAVLARDMGVRIIGGCCGTTPAHLAAMREAMLATPRAPRPTTETISTRIAQAMAAADPSE
;
A
#
# COMPACT_ATOMS: atom_id res chain seq x y z
N MET A 1 -2.15 -11.91 -22.95
CA MET A 1 -3.39 -11.31 -22.41
C MET A 1 -2.99 -10.33 -21.31
N PRO A 2 -3.65 -9.17 -21.18
CA PRO A 2 -3.34 -8.23 -20.10
C PRO A 2 -3.59 -8.90 -18.74
N ASP A 3 -2.74 -8.57 -17.76
CA ASP A 3 -2.91 -8.98 -16.37
C ASP A 3 -4.24 -8.46 -15.80
N GLN A 4 -4.68 -9.01 -14.67
CA GLN A 4 -5.99 -8.71 -14.10
C GLN A 4 -6.13 -7.24 -13.70
N LEU A 5 -5.08 -6.62 -13.13
CA LEU A 5 -5.12 -5.21 -12.73
C LEU A 5 -5.28 -4.31 -13.96
N SER A 6 -4.49 -4.54 -15.01
CA SER A 6 -4.59 -3.79 -16.27
C SER A 6 -5.98 -3.88 -16.90
N ARG A 7 -6.61 -5.08 -16.87
CA ARG A 7 -7.98 -5.26 -17.36
C ARG A 7 -8.98 -4.44 -16.54
N MET A 8 -8.93 -4.55 -15.22
CA MET A 8 -9.85 -3.84 -14.32
C MET A 8 -9.68 -2.31 -14.42
N LEU A 9 -8.45 -1.81 -14.60
CA LEU A 9 -8.18 -0.40 -14.87
C LEU A 9 -8.64 0.05 -16.26
N GLY A 10 -8.77 -0.84 -17.24
CA GLY A 10 -9.35 -0.53 -18.55
C GLY A 10 -10.88 -0.41 -18.49
N GLU A 11 -11.53 -1.17 -17.61
CA GLU A 11 -13.00 -1.25 -17.52
C GLU A 11 -13.60 -0.25 -16.52
N ARG A 12 -12.82 0.21 -15.54
CA ARG A 12 -13.32 1.01 -14.42
C ARG A 12 -12.55 2.32 -14.24
N PRO A 13 -13.23 3.41 -13.86
CA PRO A 13 -12.58 4.70 -13.65
C PRO A 13 -11.63 4.70 -12.45
N TRP A 14 -11.84 3.83 -11.47
CA TRP A 14 -10.99 3.67 -10.29
C TRP A 14 -11.19 2.28 -9.68
N LEU A 15 -10.22 1.85 -8.87
CA LEU A 15 -10.25 0.63 -8.06
C LEU A 15 -9.99 0.97 -6.59
N LEU A 16 -10.66 0.26 -5.70
CA LEU A 16 -10.43 0.34 -4.26
C LEU A 16 -9.42 -0.72 -3.83
N ALA A 17 -8.21 -0.33 -3.43
CA ALA A 17 -7.29 -1.18 -2.69
C ALA A 17 -7.73 -1.29 -1.23
N ASP A 18 -7.27 -2.33 -0.54
CA ASP A 18 -7.59 -2.58 0.87
C ASP A 18 -7.04 -1.54 1.87
N GLY A 19 -7.15 -1.85 3.16
CA GLY A 19 -6.68 -1.04 4.28
C GLY A 19 -5.38 -1.58 4.86
N ALA A 20 -5.17 -1.35 6.16
CA ALA A 20 -3.98 -1.84 6.85
C ALA A 20 -4.04 -3.34 7.13
N THR A 21 -2.96 -4.08 6.87
CA THR A 21 -2.81 -5.44 7.40
C THR A 21 -2.41 -5.41 8.88
N GLY A 22 -1.27 -4.79 9.20
CA GLY A 22 -0.68 -4.84 10.55
C GLY A 22 -1.59 -4.32 11.66
N THR A 23 -2.18 -3.13 11.51
CA THR A 23 -3.02 -2.55 12.58
C THR A 23 -4.33 -3.32 12.81
N ASN A 24 -4.89 -3.92 11.76
CA ASN A 24 -6.06 -4.79 11.93
C ASN A 24 -5.66 -6.12 12.58
N LEU A 25 -4.49 -6.68 12.28
CA LEU A 25 -4.01 -7.88 12.98
C LEU A 25 -3.74 -7.62 14.47
N TYR A 26 -3.28 -6.43 14.87
CA TYR A 26 -3.22 -6.04 16.28
C TYR A 26 -4.61 -6.07 16.94
N ASN A 27 -5.64 -5.54 16.27
CA ASN A 27 -7.02 -5.61 16.75
C ASN A 27 -7.56 -7.06 16.81
N MET A 28 -6.97 -7.98 16.03
CA MET A 28 -7.27 -9.42 16.05
C MET A 28 -6.38 -10.21 17.03
N GLY A 29 -5.60 -9.53 17.88
CA GLY A 29 -4.83 -10.13 18.96
C GLY A 29 -3.35 -10.39 18.65
N LEU A 30 -2.78 -9.79 17.59
CA LEU A 30 -1.34 -9.82 17.37
C LEU A 30 -0.65 -9.02 18.49
N ALA A 31 0.35 -9.62 19.13
CA ALA A 31 1.07 -8.91 20.18
C ALA A 31 2.05 -7.90 19.56
N PRO A 32 2.25 -6.72 20.18
CA PRO A 32 3.28 -5.77 19.76
C PRO A 32 4.65 -6.44 19.66
N GLY A 33 5.38 -6.15 18.58
CA GLY A 33 6.71 -6.70 18.32
C GLY A 33 6.72 -8.10 17.70
N GLN A 34 5.57 -8.77 17.56
CA GLN A 34 5.50 -9.99 16.75
C GLN A 34 5.43 -9.63 15.25
N PRO A 35 6.25 -10.27 14.39
CA PRO A 35 6.14 -10.08 12.94
C PRO A 35 4.78 -10.58 12.42
N PRO A 36 3.98 -9.71 11.78
CA PRO A 36 2.68 -10.11 11.23
C PRO A 36 2.78 -11.27 10.23
N ASP A 37 3.87 -11.32 9.45
CA ASP A 37 4.08 -12.31 8.39
C ASP A 37 4.05 -13.76 8.92
N LEU A 38 4.46 -13.99 10.18
CA LEU A 38 4.43 -15.31 10.82
C LEU A 38 3.02 -15.84 11.08
N TRP A 39 2.00 -14.97 11.08
CA TRP A 39 0.61 -15.38 11.22
C TRP A 39 0.07 -16.12 9.99
N CYS A 40 0.73 -16.02 8.84
CA CYS A 40 0.37 -16.80 7.65
C CYS A 40 0.45 -18.32 7.88
N GLU A 41 1.19 -18.77 8.88
CA GLU A 41 1.23 -20.18 9.28
C GLU A 41 0.70 -20.44 10.69
N SER A 42 0.93 -19.51 11.63
CA SER A 42 0.49 -19.72 13.03
C SER A 42 -0.98 -19.40 13.27
N HIS A 43 -1.58 -18.50 12.50
CA HIS A 43 -2.97 -18.05 12.61
C HIS A 43 -3.60 -17.81 11.21
N PRO A 44 -3.50 -18.78 10.27
CA PRO A 44 -3.89 -18.59 8.88
C PRO A 44 -5.37 -18.21 8.72
N GLU A 45 -6.23 -18.72 9.60
CA GLU A 45 -7.66 -18.41 9.62
C GLU A 45 -7.93 -16.93 9.91
N ARG A 46 -7.15 -16.29 10.79
CA ARG A 46 -7.28 -14.85 11.08
C ARG A 46 -6.80 -13.99 9.93
N VAL A 47 -5.70 -14.37 9.29
CA VAL A 47 -5.19 -13.65 8.10
C VAL A 47 -6.20 -13.75 6.96
N ARG A 48 -6.75 -14.94 6.69
CA ARG A 48 -7.79 -15.14 5.67
C ARG A 48 -9.06 -14.37 6.01
N GLU A 49 -9.48 -14.36 7.26
CA GLU A 49 -10.64 -13.59 7.72
C GLU A 49 -10.44 -12.08 7.50
N LEU A 50 -9.25 -11.54 7.77
CA LEU A 50 -8.95 -10.15 7.45
C LEU A 50 -9.11 -9.85 5.96
N HIS A 51 -8.59 -10.71 5.08
CA HIS A 51 -8.80 -10.56 3.64
C HIS A 51 -10.30 -10.61 3.27
N ARG A 52 -11.07 -11.54 3.86
CA ARG A 52 -12.52 -11.62 3.65
C ARG A 52 -13.22 -10.33 4.08
N GLN A 53 -12.84 -9.72 5.20
CA GLN A 53 -13.39 -8.45 5.66
C GLN A 53 -13.07 -7.29 4.72
N MET A 54 -11.82 -7.19 4.24
CA MET A 54 -11.42 -6.16 3.28
C MET A 54 -12.18 -6.29 1.95
N ILE A 55 -12.32 -7.53 1.46
CA ILE A 55 -13.14 -7.83 0.29
C ILE A 55 -14.61 -7.46 0.58
N ALA A 56 -15.20 -7.91 1.68
CA ALA A 56 -16.59 -7.58 2.03
C ALA A 56 -16.85 -6.06 2.10
N ALA A 57 -15.88 -5.28 2.58
CA ALA A 57 -15.92 -3.81 2.60
C ALA A 57 -15.79 -3.14 1.22
N GLY A 58 -15.54 -3.91 0.17
CA GLY A 58 -15.54 -3.43 -1.21
C GLY A 58 -14.15 -3.31 -1.85
N ALA A 59 -13.10 -3.88 -1.27
CA ALA A 59 -11.80 -3.94 -1.93
C ALA A 59 -11.89 -4.73 -3.26
N ASP A 60 -11.31 -4.13 -4.31
CA ASP A 60 -11.09 -4.71 -5.64
C ASP A 60 -9.69 -5.33 -5.76
N LEU A 61 -8.77 -4.90 -4.87
CA LEU A 61 -7.39 -5.35 -4.77
C LEU A 61 -7.05 -5.51 -3.28
N ILE A 62 -6.50 -6.66 -2.90
CA ILE A 62 -6.00 -6.93 -1.55
C ILE A 62 -4.50 -7.21 -1.55
N LEU A 63 -3.83 -6.83 -0.47
CA LEU A 63 -2.41 -7.02 -0.23
C LEU A 63 -2.19 -8.25 0.64
N THR A 64 -1.27 -9.12 0.26
CA THR A 64 -0.88 -10.28 1.06
C THR A 64 -0.25 -9.85 2.40
N ASN A 65 -0.38 -10.67 3.44
CA ASN A 65 0.32 -10.46 4.72
C ASN A 65 1.80 -10.87 4.61
N SER A 66 2.56 -10.09 3.83
CA SER A 66 3.96 -10.38 3.48
C SER A 66 4.88 -9.16 3.45
N PHE A 67 4.42 -8.00 3.93
CA PHE A 67 5.17 -6.74 3.88
C PHE A 67 6.62 -6.90 4.38
N GLY A 68 6.81 -7.62 5.49
CA GLY A 68 8.10 -7.83 6.14
C GLY A 68 8.73 -9.18 5.85
N ALA A 69 8.17 -9.98 4.93
CA ALA A 69 8.59 -11.35 4.69
C ALA A 69 9.85 -11.48 3.80
N ASN A 70 10.85 -10.62 4.00
CA ASN A 70 12.18 -10.74 3.38
C ASN A 70 13.24 -11.19 4.40
N ALA A 71 14.36 -11.70 3.90
CA ALA A 71 15.40 -12.31 4.73
C ALA A 71 15.94 -11.36 5.82
N SER A 72 16.11 -10.07 5.52
CA SER A 72 16.63 -9.10 6.50
C SER A 72 15.64 -8.82 7.63
N ARG A 73 14.37 -8.57 7.29
CA ARG A 73 13.31 -8.33 8.28
C ARG A 73 13.02 -9.57 9.13
N LEU A 74 12.93 -10.74 8.52
CA LEU A 74 12.68 -11.99 9.24
C LEU A 74 13.83 -12.40 10.17
N ARG A 75 15.06 -11.96 9.89
CA ARG A 75 16.22 -12.17 10.78
C ARG A 75 16.01 -11.58 12.17
N LEU A 76 15.26 -10.47 12.29
CA LEU A 76 14.92 -9.86 13.58
C LEU A 76 14.12 -10.80 14.48
N ALA A 77 13.43 -11.79 13.89
CA ALA A 77 12.70 -12.84 14.59
C ALA A 77 13.32 -14.24 14.40
N ARG A 78 14.57 -14.33 13.93
CA ARG A 78 15.30 -15.59 13.64
C ARG A 78 14.54 -16.52 12.68
N ALA A 79 13.86 -15.92 11.70
CA ALA A 79 13.03 -16.61 10.70
C ALA A 79 13.53 -16.38 9.26
N GLU A 80 14.76 -15.94 9.06
CA GLU A 80 15.32 -15.61 7.75
C GLU A 80 15.30 -16.78 6.75
N GLY A 81 15.39 -18.03 7.23
CA GLY A 81 15.28 -19.22 6.38
C GLY A 81 13.86 -19.55 5.93
N ARG A 82 12.86 -18.74 6.29
CA ARG A 82 11.43 -19.00 6.06
C ARG A 82 10.79 -18.07 5.03
N VAL A 83 11.57 -17.27 4.31
CA VAL A 83 11.09 -16.33 3.29
C VAL A 83 10.15 -17.03 2.31
N ALA A 84 10.60 -18.14 1.72
CA ALA A 84 9.84 -18.81 0.68
C ALA A 84 8.50 -19.37 1.17
N ASP A 85 8.47 -19.99 2.35
CA ASP A 85 7.27 -20.63 2.90
C ASP A 85 6.24 -19.60 3.36
N LEU A 86 6.67 -18.54 4.05
CA LEU A 86 5.78 -17.48 4.54
C LEU A 86 5.13 -16.71 3.38
N ASN A 87 5.89 -16.37 2.34
CA ASN A 87 5.34 -15.65 1.19
C ASN A 87 4.38 -16.52 0.35
N ARG A 88 4.70 -17.81 0.16
CA ARG A 88 3.78 -18.75 -0.49
C ARG A 88 2.48 -18.89 0.30
N ALA A 89 2.57 -19.01 1.62
CA ALA A 89 1.41 -19.07 2.49
C ALA A 89 0.58 -17.78 2.44
N ALA A 90 1.22 -16.61 2.50
CA ALA A 90 0.56 -15.31 2.43
C ALA A 90 -0.23 -15.13 1.13
N ALA A 91 0.38 -15.44 -0.03
CA ALA A 91 -0.29 -15.37 -1.33
C ALA A 91 -1.44 -16.38 -1.46
N ARG A 92 -1.25 -17.61 -0.98
CA ARG A 92 -2.30 -18.64 -0.98
C ARG A 92 -3.52 -18.21 -0.16
N LEU A 93 -3.34 -17.69 1.04
CA LEU A 93 -4.44 -17.25 1.91
C LEU A 93 -5.25 -16.10 1.29
N ALA A 94 -4.58 -15.12 0.69
CA ALA A 94 -5.25 -14.05 -0.04
C ALA A 94 -6.01 -14.57 -1.27
N ARG A 95 -5.42 -15.54 -2.00
CA ARG A 95 -6.06 -16.17 -3.15
C ARG A 95 -7.31 -16.97 -2.77
N GLU A 96 -7.26 -17.72 -1.67
CA GLU A 96 -8.42 -18.43 -1.13
C GLU A 96 -9.56 -17.45 -0.81
N ALA A 97 -9.29 -16.37 -0.07
CA ALA A 97 -10.29 -15.36 0.25
C ALA A 97 -10.88 -14.69 -1.00
N ALA A 98 -10.04 -14.39 -2.00
CA ALA A 98 -10.48 -13.85 -3.28
C ALA A 98 -11.39 -14.84 -4.03
N ALA A 99 -11.03 -16.12 -4.09
CA ALA A 99 -11.84 -17.15 -4.76
C ALA A 99 -13.19 -17.37 -4.07
N GLU A 100 -13.21 -17.41 -2.73
CA GLU A 100 -14.43 -17.57 -1.91
C GLU A 100 -15.43 -16.43 -2.11
N SER A 101 -14.95 -15.24 -2.48
CA SER A 101 -15.79 -14.06 -2.65
C SER A 101 -16.68 -14.08 -3.89
N GLY A 102 -16.38 -14.96 -4.87
CA GLY A 102 -17.11 -15.06 -6.13
C GLY A 102 -16.99 -13.83 -7.05
N ARG A 103 -16.14 -12.85 -6.73
CA ARG A 103 -15.87 -11.66 -7.55
C ARG A 103 -14.42 -11.65 -8.03
N ALA A 104 -14.14 -10.90 -9.10
CA ALA A 104 -12.77 -10.61 -9.49
C ALA A 104 -12.10 -9.69 -8.46
N VAL A 105 -11.12 -10.21 -7.71
CA VAL A 105 -10.27 -9.46 -6.78
C VAL A 105 -8.82 -9.69 -7.16
N VAL A 106 -8.03 -8.61 -7.29
CA VAL A 106 -6.59 -8.70 -7.52
C VAL A 106 -5.90 -9.06 -6.22
N VAL A 107 -5.07 -10.11 -6.24
CA VAL A 107 -4.21 -10.49 -5.12
C VAL A 107 -2.81 -9.93 -5.37
N ALA A 108 -2.44 -8.89 -4.65
CA ALA A 108 -1.17 -8.22 -4.81
C ALA A 108 -0.19 -8.65 -3.72
N GLY A 109 0.98 -9.14 -4.13
CA GLY A 109 2.04 -9.55 -3.21
C GLY A 109 2.69 -8.34 -2.55
N SER A 110 2.38 -8.05 -1.28
CA SER A 110 2.96 -6.93 -0.54
C SER A 110 4.45 -7.15 -0.29
N VAL A 111 5.27 -6.18 -0.70
CA VAL A 111 6.72 -6.18 -0.56
C VAL A 111 7.14 -4.82 0.02
N GLY A 112 7.49 -4.81 1.31
CA GLY A 112 8.04 -3.64 1.99
C GLY A 112 9.55 -3.49 1.78
N PRO A 113 10.17 -2.44 2.35
CA PRO A 113 11.62 -2.23 2.28
C PRO A 113 12.38 -3.34 3.04
N ILE A 114 13.61 -3.62 2.58
CA ILE A 114 14.53 -4.57 3.22
C ILE A 114 14.81 -4.14 4.66
N GLY A 115 14.85 -2.84 4.93
CA GLY A 115 15.04 -2.29 6.27
C GLY A 115 16.50 -2.07 6.66
N GLU A 116 17.42 -2.23 5.71
CA GLU A 116 18.83 -1.86 5.85
C GLU A 116 19.15 -0.68 4.93
N ILE A 117 20.05 0.21 5.37
CA ILE A 117 20.46 1.37 4.58
C ILE A 117 21.41 0.92 3.46
N MET A 118 21.14 1.37 2.24
CA MET A 118 21.93 1.03 1.06
C MET A 118 23.25 1.83 0.97
N THR A 119 24.24 1.27 0.27
CA THR A 119 25.49 1.97 -0.05
C THR A 119 25.25 3.25 -0.87
N PRO A 120 26.02 4.33 -0.67
CA PRO A 120 27.21 4.43 0.18
C PRO A 120 26.93 4.82 1.64
N VAL A 121 25.68 5.15 2.02
CA VAL A 121 25.34 5.57 3.38
C VAL A 121 25.39 4.40 4.36
N GLY A 122 24.89 3.24 3.92
CA GLY A 122 24.94 1.99 4.67
C GLY A 122 25.76 0.92 3.96
N ARG A 123 25.47 -0.35 4.27
CA ARG A 123 26.25 -1.52 3.83
C ARG A 123 25.54 -2.38 2.79
N LEU A 124 24.23 -2.27 2.65
CA LEU A 124 23.45 -3.09 1.74
C LEU A 124 23.73 -2.67 0.29
N THR A 125 24.27 -3.57 -0.51
CA THR A 125 24.49 -3.30 -1.94
C THR A 125 23.20 -3.48 -2.75
N GLU A 126 23.11 -2.83 -3.92
CA GLU A 126 21.97 -3.03 -4.83
C GLU A 126 21.81 -4.51 -5.26
N ALA A 127 22.92 -5.24 -5.39
CA ALA A 127 22.91 -6.66 -5.74
C ALA A 127 22.31 -7.52 -4.63
N GLU A 128 22.70 -7.30 -3.37
CA GLU A 128 22.15 -8.00 -2.21
C GLU A 128 20.66 -7.68 -2.01
N ALA A 129 20.29 -6.40 -2.11
CA ALA A 129 18.89 -5.98 -2.05
C ALA A 129 18.05 -6.66 -3.15
N THR A 130 18.56 -6.68 -4.38
CA THR A 130 17.90 -7.35 -5.51
C THR A 130 17.72 -8.83 -5.24
N ALA A 131 18.75 -9.53 -4.72
CA ALA A 131 18.65 -10.95 -4.41
C ALA A 131 17.56 -11.25 -3.36
N MET A 132 17.48 -10.44 -2.29
CA MET A 132 16.43 -10.59 -1.27
C MET A 132 15.03 -10.33 -1.85
N PHE A 133 14.87 -9.30 -2.69
CA PHE A 133 13.60 -9.04 -3.36
C PHE A 133 13.23 -10.15 -4.35
N VAL A 134 14.19 -10.74 -5.07
CA VAL A 134 13.94 -11.87 -6.00
C VAL A 134 13.41 -13.08 -5.24
N GLU A 135 14.04 -13.44 -4.11
CA GLU A 135 13.59 -14.56 -3.28
C GLU A 135 12.13 -14.38 -2.83
N GLN A 136 11.81 -13.20 -2.29
CA GLN A 136 10.47 -12.87 -1.85
C GLN A 136 9.47 -12.86 -3.02
N ALA A 137 9.82 -12.20 -4.12
CA ALA A 137 8.97 -12.06 -5.30
C ALA A 137 8.65 -13.42 -5.96
N GLN A 138 9.65 -14.30 -6.05
CA GLN A 138 9.47 -15.65 -6.60
C GLN A 138 8.51 -16.47 -5.72
N ALA A 139 8.64 -16.39 -4.41
CA ALA A 139 7.74 -17.09 -3.49
C ALA A 139 6.30 -16.57 -3.53
N LEU A 140 6.10 -15.25 -3.67
CA LEU A 140 4.78 -14.65 -3.89
C LEU A 140 4.16 -15.10 -5.22
N LYS A 141 4.97 -15.17 -6.29
CA LYS A 141 4.57 -15.72 -7.59
C LYS A 141 4.08 -17.16 -7.46
N ASP A 142 4.89 -18.01 -6.83
CA ASP A 142 4.61 -19.43 -6.66
C ASP A 142 3.38 -19.68 -5.78
N GLY A 143 3.11 -18.79 -4.82
CA GLY A 143 1.90 -18.80 -4.00
C GLY A 143 0.66 -18.24 -4.70
N GLY A 144 0.80 -17.72 -5.93
CA GLY A 144 -0.31 -17.32 -6.77
C GLY A 144 -0.71 -15.85 -6.67
N ALA A 145 0.20 -14.93 -6.30
CA ALA A 145 -0.04 -13.50 -6.43
C ALA A 145 -0.17 -13.07 -7.91
N ASP A 146 -1.06 -12.11 -8.21
CA ASP A 146 -1.28 -11.57 -9.55
C ASP A 146 -0.17 -10.60 -9.98
N LEU A 147 0.37 -9.85 -9.02
CA LEU A 147 1.39 -8.81 -9.21
C LEU A 147 2.15 -8.55 -7.91
N LEU A 148 3.28 -7.86 -8.01
CA LEU A 148 4.04 -7.39 -6.86
C LEU A 148 3.64 -5.97 -6.48
N TRP A 149 3.35 -5.74 -5.20
CA TRP A 149 2.99 -4.45 -4.63
C TRP A 149 4.15 -3.94 -3.77
N ILE A 150 5.07 -3.21 -4.40
CA ILE A 150 6.27 -2.69 -3.76
C ILE A 150 5.92 -1.36 -3.09
N GLU A 151 5.89 -1.34 -1.76
CA GLU A 151 5.32 -0.24 -0.99
C GLU A 151 6.24 0.28 0.12
N THR A 152 6.02 1.53 0.53
CA THR A 152 6.74 2.18 1.65
C THR A 152 8.27 2.26 1.44
N ILE A 153 8.73 2.29 0.18
CA ILE A 153 10.15 2.46 -0.13
C ILE A 153 10.57 3.91 0.14
N SER A 154 11.77 4.10 0.69
CA SER A 154 12.29 5.43 1.05
C SER A 154 13.37 5.95 0.11
N ALA A 155 14.00 5.07 -0.69
CA ALA A 155 15.13 5.38 -1.55
C ALA A 155 14.92 4.88 -3.00
N LEU A 156 15.41 5.62 -4.00
CA LEU A 156 15.23 5.24 -5.41
C LEU A 156 16.07 4.01 -5.81
N GLU A 157 17.24 3.85 -5.21
CA GLU A 157 18.11 2.69 -5.40
C GLU A 157 17.48 1.39 -4.88
N GLU A 158 16.74 1.45 -3.77
CA GLU A 158 16.01 0.30 -3.23
C GLU A 158 14.81 -0.03 -4.13
N LEU A 159 14.09 0.99 -4.59
CA LEU A 159 13.00 0.81 -5.55
C LEU A 159 13.51 0.21 -6.88
N ARG A 160 14.72 0.59 -7.32
CA ARG A 160 15.38 0.00 -8.49
C ARG A 160 15.67 -1.49 -8.29
N ALA A 161 16.20 -1.86 -7.12
CA ALA A 161 16.47 -3.25 -6.78
C ALA A 161 15.18 -4.08 -6.79
N ALA A 162 14.10 -3.56 -6.21
CA ALA A 162 12.80 -4.21 -6.23
C ALA A 162 12.20 -4.31 -7.65
N ALA A 163 12.36 -3.27 -8.47
CA ALA A 163 11.97 -3.31 -9.88
C ALA A 163 12.75 -4.38 -10.65
N ARG A 164 14.08 -4.47 -10.47
CA ARG A 164 14.89 -5.55 -11.09
C ARG A 164 14.41 -6.93 -10.66
N ALA A 165 14.02 -7.09 -9.40
CA ALA A 165 13.47 -8.36 -8.92
C ALA A 165 12.16 -8.71 -9.64
N ALA A 166 11.24 -7.75 -9.78
CA ALA A 166 10.00 -7.93 -10.55
C ALA A 166 10.28 -8.34 -12.01
N GLN A 167 11.29 -7.74 -12.65
CA GLN A 167 11.73 -8.12 -13.99
C GLN A 167 12.29 -9.54 -14.03
N ALA A 168 13.15 -9.90 -13.08
CA ALA A 168 13.80 -11.21 -13.01
C ALA A 168 12.79 -12.35 -12.84
N VAL A 169 11.76 -12.15 -12.01
CA VAL A 169 10.67 -13.14 -11.82
C VAL A 169 9.55 -13.00 -12.86
N GLN A 170 9.66 -12.04 -13.78
CA GLN A 170 8.69 -11.76 -14.85
C GLN A 170 7.26 -11.53 -14.32
N MET A 171 7.13 -10.71 -13.26
CA MET A 171 5.83 -10.32 -12.72
C MET A 171 5.53 -8.84 -12.99
N PRO A 172 4.26 -8.48 -13.29
CA PRO A 172 3.83 -7.10 -13.22
C PRO A 172 3.98 -6.57 -11.80
N TRP A 173 4.17 -5.26 -11.65
CA TRP A 173 4.36 -4.65 -10.34
C TRP A 173 3.80 -3.23 -10.26
N CYS A 174 3.51 -2.80 -9.04
CA CYS A 174 3.18 -1.43 -8.66
C CYS A 174 4.23 -0.91 -7.66
N GLY A 175 4.55 0.39 -7.72
CA GLY A 175 5.62 0.98 -6.90
C GLY A 175 5.19 2.22 -6.13
N MET A 176 5.37 2.25 -4.82
CA MET A 176 5.08 3.43 -4.00
C MET A 176 6.25 3.79 -3.10
N MET A 177 6.33 5.09 -2.80
CA MET A 177 7.20 5.61 -1.76
C MET A 177 6.39 6.25 -0.63
N SER A 178 6.97 6.24 0.57
CA SER A 178 6.44 6.99 1.71
C SER A 178 7.05 8.39 1.74
N PHE A 179 6.21 9.39 1.97
CA PHE A 179 6.63 10.79 2.10
C PHE A 179 6.23 11.31 3.48
N GLU A 180 7.15 12.02 4.11
CA GLU A 180 6.99 12.71 5.40
C GLU A 180 6.23 14.05 5.21
N PRO A 181 5.75 14.65 6.31
CA PRO A 181 5.29 16.03 6.30
C PRO A 181 6.36 16.94 5.66
N GLY A 182 5.98 17.70 4.62
CA GLY A 182 6.92 18.46 3.79
C GLY A 182 7.22 17.84 2.41
N GLY A 183 6.62 16.69 2.09
CA GLY A 183 6.57 16.17 0.72
C GLY A 183 7.87 15.52 0.24
N ARG A 184 8.63 14.92 1.16
CA ARG A 184 9.89 14.20 0.86
C ARG A 184 9.92 12.86 1.56
N SER A 185 10.50 11.85 0.93
CA SER A 185 10.80 10.58 1.63
C SER A 185 11.85 10.79 2.71
N MET A 186 12.04 9.78 3.57
CA MET A 186 13.11 9.76 4.56
C MET A 186 14.50 10.01 3.95
N MET A 187 14.74 9.54 2.72
CA MET A 187 16.00 9.78 1.98
C MET A 187 15.98 11.04 1.09
N GLY A 188 14.98 11.92 1.27
CA GLY A 188 14.91 13.23 0.61
C GLY A 188 14.34 13.22 -0.81
N VAL A 189 13.71 12.13 -1.25
CA VAL A 189 13.13 12.01 -2.60
C VAL A 189 11.80 12.73 -2.68
N THR A 190 11.58 13.53 -3.71
CA THR A 190 10.32 14.25 -3.95
C THR A 190 9.40 13.48 -4.91
N PRO A 191 8.07 13.74 -4.89
CA PRO A 191 7.14 13.12 -5.84
C PRO A 191 7.54 13.31 -7.33
N PRO A 192 7.94 14.51 -7.81
CA PRO A 192 8.43 14.66 -9.18
C PRO A 192 9.67 13.80 -9.50
N GLN A 193 10.58 13.63 -8.54
CA GLN A 193 11.77 12.79 -8.73
C GLN A 193 11.39 11.31 -8.89
N LEU A 194 10.45 10.80 -8.08
CA LEU A 194 9.93 9.45 -8.24
C LEU A 194 9.23 9.27 -9.60
N ALA A 195 8.41 10.23 -10.03
CA ALA A 195 7.73 10.12 -11.33
C ALA A 195 8.72 10.08 -12.51
N ALA A 196 9.73 10.96 -12.49
CA ALA A 196 10.80 10.97 -13.50
C ALA A 196 11.66 9.70 -13.46
N PHE A 197 11.86 9.11 -12.28
CA PHE A 197 12.57 7.85 -12.10
C PHE A 197 11.80 6.68 -12.71
N VAL A 198 10.50 6.59 -12.41
CA VAL A 198 9.59 5.55 -12.91
C VAL A 198 9.58 5.48 -14.45
N ASP A 199 9.58 6.63 -15.13
CA ASP A 199 9.62 6.68 -16.61
C ASP A 199 10.93 6.18 -17.22
N ARG A 200 12.02 6.20 -16.46
CA ARG A 200 13.36 5.79 -16.92
C ARG A 200 13.68 4.34 -16.59
N LEU A 201 12.83 3.65 -15.85
CA LEU A 201 13.02 2.23 -15.56
C LEU A 201 12.87 1.41 -16.84
N PRO A 202 13.74 0.40 -17.07
CA PRO A 202 13.60 -0.50 -18.22
C PRO A 202 12.33 -1.36 -18.12
N ASN A 203 11.78 -1.52 -16.92
CA ASN A 203 10.57 -2.27 -16.61
C ASN A 203 9.63 -1.42 -15.73
N PRO A 204 8.99 -0.38 -16.28
CA PRO A 204 8.17 0.53 -15.49
C PRO A 204 6.98 -0.21 -14.83
N PRO A 205 6.52 0.23 -13.65
CA PRO A 205 5.37 -0.33 -12.97
C PRO A 205 4.07 -0.03 -13.74
N LEU A 206 3.04 -0.85 -13.48
CA LEU A 206 1.68 -0.62 -13.97
C LEU A 206 1.04 0.64 -13.36
N ALA A 207 1.36 0.91 -12.10
CA ALA A 207 0.88 2.05 -11.35
C ALA A 207 1.92 2.45 -10.29
N TYR A 208 1.95 3.71 -9.92
CA TYR A 208 2.87 4.21 -8.88
C TYR A 208 2.22 5.28 -8.02
N GLY A 209 2.80 5.59 -6.86
CA GLY A 209 2.30 6.69 -6.06
C GLY A 209 2.85 6.76 -4.65
N ALA A 210 1.97 7.07 -3.71
CA ALA A 210 2.31 7.29 -2.32
C ALA A 210 1.47 6.42 -1.39
N ASN A 211 2.10 5.92 -0.34
CA ASN A 211 1.43 5.26 0.78
C ASN A 211 2.15 5.57 2.09
N CYS A 212 1.43 5.47 3.21
CA CYS A 212 1.97 5.70 4.56
C CYS A 212 2.63 7.09 4.73
N GLY A 213 3.40 7.27 5.81
CA GLY A 213 4.16 8.48 6.16
C GLY A 213 3.30 9.61 6.70
N THR A 214 2.15 9.87 6.09
CA THR A 214 1.30 11.01 6.40
C THR A 214 -0.19 10.68 6.36
N GLY A 215 -0.99 11.63 6.85
CA GLY A 215 -2.45 11.57 6.81
C GLY A 215 -3.01 11.92 5.43
N PRO A 216 -4.36 11.97 5.33
CA PRO A 216 -5.03 12.09 4.04
C PRO A 216 -4.74 13.41 3.30
N ALA A 217 -4.68 14.54 4.00
CA ALA A 217 -4.42 15.85 3.38
C ALA A 217 -3.02 15.92 2.79
N GLU A 218 -2.00 15.60 3.59
CA GLU A 218 -0.60 15.67 3.18
C GLU A 218 -0.30 14.70 2.03
N LEU A 219 -0.88 13.51 2.03
CA LEU A 219 -0.71 12.58 0.91
C LEU A 219 -1.31 13.16 -0.37
N LEU A 220 -2.53 13.70 -0.34
CA LEU A 220 -3.13 14.36 -1.51
C LEU A 220 -2.26 15.53 -2.00
N LEU A 221 -1.69 16.32 -1.10
CA LEU A 221 -0.74 17.37 -1.46
C LEU A 221 0.52 16.82 -2.14
N ALA A 222 1.08 15.70 -1.66
CA ALA A 222 2.20 15.04 -2.33
C ALA A 222 1.84 14.57 -3.76
N LEU A 223 0.61 14.09 -3.99
CA LEU A 223 0.14 13.68 -5.31
C LEU A 223 0.09 14.82 -6.33
N THR A 224 -0.09 16.08 -5.88
CA THR A 224 -0.02 17.24 -6.78
C THR A 224 1.37 17.36 -7.43
N GLY A 225 2.42 16.91 -6.73
CA GLY A 225 3.78 16.85 -7.26
C GLY A 225 3.97 15.81 -8.36
N PHE A 226 3.20 14.71 -8.37
CA PHE A 226 3.23 13.74 -9.47
C PHE A 226 2.60 14.31 -10.74
N ALA A 227 1.48 15.04 -10.61
CA ALA A 227 0.81 15.64 -11.77
C ALA A 227 1.71 16.60 -12.55
N ALA A 228 2.65 17.28 -11.87
CA ALA A 228 3.60 18.18 -12.48
C ALA A 228 4.65 17.49 -13.37
N SER A 229 4.80 16.16 -13.31
CA SER A 229 5.80 15.44 -14.10
C SER A 229 5.35 15.11 -15.53
N GLY A 230 4.05 15.22 -15.83
CA GLY A 230 3.48 14.79 -17.11
C GLY A 230 3.41 13.28 -17.33
N ASN A 231 3.63 12.46 -16.30
CA ASN A 231 3.51 11.00 -16.39
C ASN A 231 2.03 10.59 -16.36
N GLU A 232 1.59 9.85 -17.38
CA GLU A 232 0.19 9.43 -17.52
C GLU A 232 -0.11 8.08 -16.85
N ARG A 233 0.88 7.43 -16.21
CA ARG A 233 0.64 6.16 -15.52
C ARG A 233 -0.38 6.32 -14.39
N PRO A 234 -1.23 5.30 -14.16
CA PRO A 234 -2.16 5.27 -13.05
C PRO A 234 -1.48 5.61 -11.70
N LEU A 235 -2.06 6.57 -10.98
CA LEU A 235 -1.60 6.93 -9.65
C LEU A 235 -2.27 6.08 -8.56
N ILE A 236 -1.51 5.82 -7.49
CA ILE A 236 -1.93 5.13 -6.27
C ILE A 236 -1.91 6.09 -5.08
N ALA A 237 -2.93 6.02 -4.22
CA ALA A 237 -3.01 6.77 -2.98
C ALA A 237 -3.51 5.90 -1.82
N LYS A 238 -2.66 5.67 -0.80
CA LYS A 238 -3.01 4.92 0.42
C LYS A 238 -2.47 5.63 1.69
N PRO A 239 -3.13 6.69 2.21
CA PRO A 239 -2.64 7.42 3.37
C PRO A 239 -2.85 6.61 4.64
N ASN A 240 -2.17 7.00 5.72
CA ASN A 240 -2.59 6.56 7.04
C ASN A 240 -3.98 7.14 7.35
N ALA A 241 -4.74 6.47 8.22
CA ALA A 241 -5.99 7.00 8.76
C ALA A 241 -5.71 8.11 9.79
N GLY A 242 -4.94 9.12 9.39
CA GLY A 242 -4.48 10.21 10.24
C GLY A 242 -3.06 10.03 10.76
N VAL A 243 -2.60 10.99 11.56
CA VAL A 243 -1.24 10.99 12.10
C VAL A 243 -1.22 10.11 13.35
N PRO A 244 -0.35 9.07 13.42
CA PRO A 244 -0.35 8.18 14.56
C PRO A 244 0.01 8.92 15.86
N ARG A 245 -0.83 8.79 16.88
CA ARG A 245 -0.57 9.29 18.23
C ARG A 245 -0.40 8.12 19.20
N TYR A 246 0.61 8.17 20.06
CA TYR A 246 0.76 7.17 21.09
C TYR A 246 -0.13 7.51 22.29
N GLN A 247 -1.05 6.60 22.64
CA GLN A 247 -1.97 6.75 23.76
C GLN A 247 -2.25 5.37 24.37
N ASP A 248 -2.23 5.28 25.70
CA ASP A 248 -2.56 4.08 26.49
C ASP A 248 -1.85 2.79 26.05
N GLY A 249 -0.58 2.90 25.65
CA GLY A 249 0.23 1.74 25.26
C GLY A 249 0.08 1.32 23.78
N GLY A 250 -0.68 2.07 22.98
CA GLY A 250 -0.91 1.79 21.56
C GLY A 250 -0.85 3.02 20.67
N LEU A 251 -0.86 2.80 19.36
CA LEU A 251 -0.99 3.87 18.36
C LEU A 251 -2.47 4.05 18.01
N ILE A 252 -2.95 5.29 18.12
CA ILE A 252 -4.29 5.72 17.72
C ILE A 252 -4.18 6.53 16.44
N TYR A 253 -5.13 6.30 15.55
CA TYR A 253 -5.32 6.95 14.26
C TYR A 253 -6.63 7.72 14.32
N ASP A 254 -6.60 9.02 14.00
CA ASP A 254 -7.70 9.96 14.24
C ASP A 254 -8.61 10.21 13.04
N ALA A 255 -8.22 9.83 11.82
CA ALA A 255 -9.10 9.94 10.67
C ALA A 255 -10.18 8.85 10.72
N THR A 256 -11.42 9.28 10.95
CA THR A 256 -12.60 8.41 11.00
C THR A 256 -13.00 7.91 9.61
N PRO A 257 -13.97 6.98 9.49
CA PRO A 257 -14.51 6.56 8.20
C PRO A 257 -15.01 7.72 7.34
N ALA A 258 -15.58 8.77 7.95
CA ALA A 258 -16.05 9.96 7.23
C ALA A 258 -14.88 10.76 6.63
N VAL A 259 -13.77 10.91 7.35
CA VAL A 259 -12.57 11.59 6.86
C VAL A 259 -11.94 10.82 5.70
N MET A 260 -11.83 9.50 5.83
CA MET A 260 -11.28 8.65 4.77
C MET A 260 -12.19 8.62 3.53
N ALA A 261 -13.51 8.69 3.72
CA ALA A 261 -14.48 8.83 2.64
C ALA A 261 -14.30 10.13 1.84
N GLU A 262 -14.14 11.24 2.55
CA GLU A 262 -13.85 12.55 1.97
C GLU A 262 -12.52 12.53 1.18
N PHE A 263 -11.47 11.93 1.75
CA PHE A 263 -10.21 11.69 1.05
C PHE A 263 -10.38 10.91 -0.25
N ALA A 264 -11.16 9.83 -0.23
CA ALA A 264 -11.35 8.98 -1.40
C ALA A 264 -12.02 9.73 -2.57
N VAL A 265 -13.01 10.57 -2.26
CA VAL A 265 -13.66 11.46 -3.24
C VAL A 265 -12.65 12.43 -3.84
N LEU A 266 -11.86 13.11 -3.01
CA LEU A 266 -10.85 14.05 -3.47
C LEU A 266 -9.76 13.37 -4.32
N ALA A 267 -9.26 12.20 -3.90
CA ALA A 267 -8.28 11.43 -4.65
C ALA A 267 -8.81 11.06 -6.05
N ARG A 268 -10.06 10.57 -6.12
CA ARG A 268 -10.72 10.25 -7.39
C ARG A 268 -10.84 11.47 -8.29
N ASP A 269 -11.25 12.61 -7.74
CA ASP A 269 -11.42 13.86 -8.50
C ASP A 269 -10.05 14.43 -8.97
N MET A 270 -8.96 14.15 -8.25
CA MET A 270 -7.59 14.43 -8.73
C MET A 270 -7.16 13.57 -9.93
N GLY A 271 -7.82 12.44 -10.16
CA GLY A 271 -7.51 11.47 -11.22
C GLY A 271 -6.74 10.24 -10.74
N VAL A 272 -6.66 10.02 -9.42
CA VAL A 272 -6.08 8.79 -8.86
C VAL A 272 -6.91 7.58 -9.29
N ARG A 273 -6.23 6.50 -9.68
CA ARG A 273 -6.86 5.32 -10.27
C ARG A 273 -6.95 4.14 -9.31
N ILE A 274 -6.04 4.07 -8.32
CA ILE A 274 -6.08 3.06 -7.26
C ILE A 274 -6.04 3.80 -5.91
N ILE A 275 -7.13 3.70 -5.16
CA ILE A 275 -7.35 4.43 -3.91
C ILE A 275 -7.51 3.40 -2.81
N GLY A 276 -6.92 3.58 -1.65
CA GLY A 276 -7.11 2.70 -0.49
C GLY A 276 -6.61 3.39 0.77
N GLY A 277 -6.27 2.60 1.78
CA GLY A 277 -5.63 3.14 2.99
C GLY A 277 -4.47 2.29 3.48
N CYS A 278 -3.59 2.90 4.27
CA CYS A 278 -2.47 2.27 4.96
C CYS A 278 -2.79 2.20 6.46
N CYS A 279 -1.80 2.38 7.34
CA CYS A 279 -1.94 2.18 8.79
C CYS A 279 -3.16 2.89 9.39
N GLY A 280 -3.90 2.17 10.24
CA GLY A 280 -5.14 2.66 10.87
C GLY A 280 -6.41 2.44 10.04
N THR A 281 -6.29 2.20 8.72
CA THR A 281 -7.47 1.99 7.86
C THR A 281 -8.09 0.61 8.11
N THR A 282 -9.34 0.60 8.56
CA THR A 282 -10.12 -0.63 8.86
C THR A 282 -11.14 -0.94 7.75
N PRO A 283 -11.77 -2.13 7.75
CA PRO A 283 -12.88 -2.42 6.83
C PRO A 283 -14.01 -1.38 6.85
N ALA A 284 -14.30 -0.77 8.01
CA ALA A 284 -15.31 0.30 8.11
C ALA A 284 -14.92 1.56 7.30
N HIS A 285 -13.63 1.91 7.30
CA HIS A 285 -13.13 3.02 6.49
C HIS A 285 -13.28 2.70 4.99
N LEU A 286 -12.90 1.50 4.56
CA LEU A 286 -13.03 1.10 3.16
C LEU A 286 -14.48 1.10 2.67
N ALA A 287 -15.42 0.63 3.50
CA ALA A 287 -16.84 0.67 3.16
C ALA A 287 -17.32 2.12 2.95
N ALA A 288 -16.97 3.03 3.86
CA ALA A 288 -17.30 4.45 3.74
C ALA A 288 -16.66 5.10 2.51
N MET A 289 -15.40 4.77 2.20
CA MET A 289 -14.71 5.21 0.99
C MET A 289 -15.40 4.74 -0.29
N ARG A 290 -15.75 3.45 -0.36
CA ARG A 290 -16.49 2.86 -1.49
C ARG A 290 -17.82 3.57 -1.69
N GLU A 291 -18.60 3.73 -0.62
CA GLU A 291 -19.92 4.36 -0.65
C GLU A 291 -19.84 5.81 -1.14
N ALA A 292 -18.96 6.62 -0.54
CA ALA A 292 -18.83 8.02 -0.92
C ALA A 292 -18.36 8.21 -2.37
N MET A 293 -17.43 7.37 -2.85
CA MET A 293 -16.98 7.42 -4.25
C MET A 293 -18.06 6.99 -5.26
N LEU A 294 -19.05 6.19 -4.85
CA LEU A 294 -20.20 5.81 -5.68
C LEU A 294 -21.32 6.86 -5.62
N ALA A 295 -21.59 7.42 -4.44
CA ALA A 295 -22.67 8.35 -4.21
C ALA A 295 -22.37 9.78 -4.70
N THR A 296 -21.10 10.18 -4.70
CA THR A 296 -20.70 11.56 -5.02
C THR A 296 -20.42 11.70 -6.51
N PRO A 297 -21.07 12.62 -7.25
CA PRO A 297 -20.70 12.90 -8.64
C PRO A 297 -19.24 13.34 -8.78
N ARG A 298 -18.62 13.11 -9.95
CA ARG A 298 -17.24 13.55 -10.20
C ARG A 298 -17.18 15.08 -10.28
N ALA A 299 -16.25 15.68 -9.54
CA ALA A 299 -15.97 17.11 -9.59
C ALA A 299 -14.68 17.42 -10.37
N PRO A 300 -14.43 18.70 -10.70
CA PRO A 300 -13.12 19.15 -11.17
C PRO A 300 -12.01 18.81 -10.19
N ARG A 301 -10.76 18.74 -10.68
CA ARG A 301 -9.59 18.50 -9.84
C ARG A 301 -9.54 19.57 -8.72
N PRO A 302 -9.47 19.18 -7.44
CA PRO A 302 -9.47 20.13 -6.33
C PRO A 302 -8.16 20.93 -6.27
N THR A 303 -8.24 22.16 -5.77
CA THR A 303 -7.06 22.97 -5.43
C THR A 303 -6.43 22.47 -4.13
N THR A 304 -5.17 22.82 -3.87
CA THR A 304 -4.50 22.52 -2.59
C THR A 304 -5.28 23.09 -1.39
N GLU A 305 -5.83 24.31 -1.53
CA GLU A 305 -6.70 24.93 -0.52
C GLU A 305 -7.99 24.14 -0.29
N THR A 306 -8.63 23.64 -1.37
CA THR A 306 -9.83 22.81 -1.27
C THR A 306 -9.54 21.52 -0.52
N ILE A 307 -8.40 20.87 -0.84
CA ILE A 307 -7.96 19.63 -0.18
C ILE A 307 -7.81 19.86 1.33
N SER A 308 -7.01 20.86 1.72
CA SER A 308 -6.75 21.15 3.14
C SER A 308 -8.05 21.52 3.88
N THR A 309 -8.89 22.36 3.27
CA THR A 309 -10.14 22.83 3.90
C THR A 309 -11.13 21.69 4.12
N ARG A 310 -11.39 20.87 3.10
CA ARG A 310 -12.41 19.80 3.20
C ARG A 310 -11.97 18.69 4.15
N ILE A 311 -10.68 18.32 4.14
CA ILE A 311 -10.16 17.33 5.11
C ILE A 311 -10.20 17.90 6.52
N ALA A 312 -9.81 19.16 6.75
CA ALA A 312 -9.89 19.78 8.07
C ALA A 312 -11.33 19.86 8.59
N GLN A 313 -12.30 20.19 7.72
CA GLN A 313 -13.72 20.19 8.08
C GLN A 313 -14.22 18.79 8.44
N ALA A 314 -13.85 17.76 7.68
CA ALA A 314 -14.20 16.39 7.98
C ALA A 314 -13.59 15.90 9.31
N MET A 315 -12.34 16.30 9.59
CA MET A 315 -11.67 16.03 10.86
C MET A 315 -12.41 16.69 12.03
N ALA A 316 -12.77 17.97 11.90
CA ALA A 316 -13.46 18.73 12.95
C ALA A 316 -14.86 18.17 13.23
N ALA A 317 -15.63 17.80 12.20
CA ALA A 317 -16.96 17.21 12.36
C ALA A 317 -16.94 15.83 13.01
N ALA A 318 -15.79 15.17 13.04
CA ALA A 318 -15.60 13.84 13.61
C ALA A 318 -15.11 13.85 15.07
N ASP A 319 -14.73 15.02 15.61
CA ASP A 319 -14.33 15.17 17.01
C ASP A 319 -15.58 15.46 17.86
N PRO A 320 -16.02 14.54 18.75
CA PRO A 320 -17.22 14.73 19.56
C PRO A 320 -17.02 15.68 20.76
N SER A 321 -15.99 16.54 20.74
CA SER A 321 -15.64 17.43 21.85
C SER A 321 -16.23 18.86 21.79
N GLU A 322 -17.29 19.08 21.01
CA GLU A 322 -18.24 20.21 21.21
C GLU A 322 -19.49 19.80 22.00
#